data_AF-A0A1F9NT04-F1
#
_entry.id   AF-A0A1F9NT04-F1
#
_cell.length_a   1.000
_cell.length_b   1.000
_cell.length_c   1.000
_cell.angle_alpha   90.00
_cell.angle_beta   90.00
_cell.angle_gamma   90.00
#
_symmetry.space_group_name_H-M   'P 1'
#
loop_
_entity.id
_entity.type
_entity.pdbx_description
1 polymer ?
#
loop_
_entity_poly.entity_id
_entity_poly.type
_entity_poly.pdbx_seq_one_letter_code
_entity_poly.pdbx_strand_id
1 'polypeptide(L)'
;FYSKRCDEYGQYMELFNHMVDSILACKKPVICRVNGMRVAGGQEIGLACDLAISSDLAIFGQAGPKHGSAPAGGSSDFLPWFLTAEDAMYNCVSCEMWSAYKMKAKGMLSKVVPVLKVDGKWVRNPTIITDTYVQDGEIVYGESKTGDELKAGRDFLKQHQANADFELLDKEVNNIIWKFANLFPGCLIKSIDGIRQKKKFFWDTMKNDHRHWLAANMSGEAFLGFGAFNTKKITGQDTIDFIKFRQNVADSMLWSDEMFASVLGKPQK
;
A
#
# COMPACT_ATOMS: atom_id res chain seq x y z
N PHE A 1 13.50 17.17 8.14
CA PHE A 1 13.28 16.30 6.98
C PHE A 1 12.18 16.85 6.06
N TYR A 2 11.14 17.53 6.58
CA TYR A 2 10.14 18.22 5.77
C TYR A 2 10.21 19.73 6.01
N SER A 3 10.21 20.52 4.94
CA SER A 3 10.61 21.94 4.94
C SER A 3 9.43 22.92 5.04
N LYS A 4 8.18 22.44 5.18
CA LYS A 4 6.93 23.21 4.97
C LYS A 4 6.84 23.90 3.59
N ARG A 5 7.81 23.69 2.69
CA ARG A 5 7.85 24.31 1.37
C ARG A 5 7.05 23.46 0.39
N CYS A 6 5.94 24.04 -0.07
CA CYS A 6 5.01 23.36 -0.95
C CYS A 6 5.67 22.90 -2.25
N ASP A 7 6.47 23.77 -2.86
CA ASP A 7 7.10 23.50 -4.16
C ASP A 7 8.11 22.34 -4.11
N GLU A 8 8.84 22.17 -3.01
CA GLU A 8 9.80 21.06 -2.87
C GLU A 8 9.06 19.71 -2.90
N TYR A 9 7.91 19.62 -2.25
CA TYR A 9 7.10 18.40 -2.30
C TYR A 9 6.41 18.22 -3.65
N GLY A 10 5.97 19.31 -4.29
CA GLY A 10 5.46 19.30 -5.65
C GLY A 10 6.46 18.74 -6.66
N GLN A 11 7.74 19.15 -6.57
CA GLN A 11 8.83 18.63 -7.41
C GLN A 11 9.10 17.15 -7.14
N TYR A 12 9.07 16.71 -5.88
CA TYR A 12 9.15 15.28 -5.55
C TYR A 12 7.99 14.49 -6.17
N MET A 13 6.76 14.98 -6.05
CA MET A 13 5.58 14.34 -6.62
C MET A 13 5.58 14.34 -8.14
N GLU A 14 6.20 15.31 -8.79
CA GLU A 14 6.41 15.28 -10.24
C GLU A 14 7.29 14.10 -10.67
N LEU A 15 8.38 13.82 -9.94
CA LEU A 15 9.20 12.64 -10.20
C LEU A 15 8.41 11.33 -9.98
N PHE A 16 7.59 11.28 -8.93
CA PHE A 16 6.70 10.15 -8.67
C PHE A 16 5.71 9.95 -9.82
N ASN A 17 5.07 11.03 -10.28
CA ASN A 17 4.12 10.99 -11.38
C ASN A 17 4.76 10.50 -12.68
N HIS A 18 5.97 10.97 -13.01
CA HIS A 18 6.71 10.51 -14.18
C HIS A 18 7.05 9.01 -14.13
N MET A 19 7.30 8.47 -12.94
CA MET A 19 7.51 7.04 -12.75
C MET A 19 6.21 6.26 -13.00
N VAL A 20 5.06 6.72 -12.50
CA VAL A 20 3.75 6.08 -12.77
C VAL A 20 3.40 6.18 -14.26
N ASP A 21 3.63 7.33 -14.91
CA ASP A 21 3.47 7.51 -16.36
C ASP A 21 4.32 6.51 -17.14
N SER A 22 5.57 6.30 -16.72
CA SER A 22 6.48 5.35 -17.36
C SER A 22 5.99 3.90 -17.25
N ILE A 23 5.37 3.53 -16.12
CA ILE A 23 4.74 2.20 -15.96
C ILE A 23 3.55 2.06 -16.89
N LEU A 24 2.62 3.03 -16.88
CA LEU A 24 1.39 2.99 -17.68
C LEU A 24 1.65 3.10 -19.20
N ALA A 25 2.75 3.73 -19.60
CA ALA A 25 3.17 3.84 -21.00
C ALA A 25 4.15 2.74 -21.45
N CYS A 26 4.50 1.79 -20.57
CA CYS A 26 5.50 0.78 -20.87
C CYS A 26 5.05 -0.12 -22.03
N LYS A 27 5.84 -0.20 -23.11
CA LYS A 27 5.53 -1.04 -24.29
C LYS A 27 5.67 -2.56 -24.05
N LYS A 28 5.85 -2.97 -22.79
CA LYS A 28 5.97 -4.36 -22.35
C LYS A 28 5.06 -4.58 -21.13
N PRO A 29 4.64 -5.82 -20.84
CA PRO A 29 3.97 -6.13 -19.59
C PRO A 29 4.83 -5.73 -18.37
N VAL A 30 4.21 -5.14 -17.35
CA VAL A 30 4.86 -4.75 -16.09
C VAL A 30 4.31 -5.62 -14.96
N ILE A 31 5.16 -6.48 -14.39
CA ILE A 31 4.79 -7.42 -13.32
C ILE A 31 5.36 -6.92 -12.00
N CYS A 32 4.50 -6.71 -11.00
CA CYS A 32 4.87 -6.38 -9.64
C CYS A 32 5.19 -7.65 -8.86
N ARG A 33 6.48 -7.86 -8.54
CA ARG A 33 6.94 -8.91 -7.62
C ARG A 33 6.95 -8.35 -6.20
N VAL A 34 6.07 -8.85 -5.34
CA VAL A 34 5.86 -8.32 -3.98
C VAL A 34 6.50 -9.24 -2.95
N ASN A 35 7.61 -8.80 -2.35
CA ASN A 35 8.33 -9.59 -1.33
C ASN A 35 7.91 -9.27 0.11
N GLY A 36 7.33 -8.10 0.32
CA GLY A 36 7.09 -7.54 1.63
C GLY A 36 6.06 -6.41 1.58
N MET A 37 6.21 -5.42 2.44
CA MET A 37 5.24 -4.35 2.59
C MET A 37 5.02 -3.57 1.28
N ARG A 38 3.77 -3.52 0.83
CA ARG A 38 3.31 -2.74 -0.31
C ARG A 38 2.25 -1.76 0.18
N VAL A 39 2.71 -0.65 0.75
CA VAL A 39 1.87 0.31 1.50
C VAL A 39 2.12 1.73 1.01
N ALA A 40 1.07 2.56 0.98
CA ALA A 40 1.12 3.95 0.52
C ALA A 40 1.78 4.06 -0.87
N GLY A 41 2.86 4.83 -1.03
CA GLY A 41 3.61 4.96 -2.29
C GLY A 41 3.90 3.61 -2.98
N GLY A 42 4.30 2.59 -2.21
CA GLY A 42 4.55 1.25 -2.76
C GLY A 42 3.28 0.55 -3.26
N GLN A 43 2.14 0.81 -2.62
CA GLN A 43 0.83 0.33 -3.09
C GLN A 43 0.44 0.97 -4.41
N GLU A 44 0.65 2.27 -4.56
CA GLU A 44 0.30 3.00 -5.78
C GLU A 44 1.18 2.57 -6.96
N ILE A 45 2.49 2.40 -6.73
CA ILE A 45 3.42 1.85 -7.73
C ILE A 45 2.93 0.48 -8.22
N GLY A 46 2.61 -0.42 -7.29
CA GLY A 46 2.16 -1.74 -7.70
C GLY A 46 0.76 -1.74 -8.32
N LEU A 47 -0.09 -0.74 -8.04
CA LEU A 47 -1.42 -0.62 -8.65
C LEU A 47 -1.30 -0.08 -10.09
N ALA A 48 -0.25 0.69 -10.38
CA ALA A 48 0.10 1.10 -11.74
C ALA A 48 0.51 -0.11 -12.61
N CYS A 49 1.19 -1.11 -12.04
CA CYS A 49 1.58 -2.35 -12.74
C CYS A 49 0.38 -3.14 -13.29
N ASP A 50 0.63 -4.08 -14.20
CA ASP A 50 -0.42 -4.86 -14.87
C ASP A 50 -0.87 -6.05 -14.03
N LEU A 51 0.09 -6.75 -13.43
CA LEU A 51 -0.13 -7.97 -12.65
C LEU A 51 0.74 -7.93 -11.40
N ALA A 52 0.29 -8.59 -10.34
CA ALA A 52 1.06 -8.72 -9.11
C ALA A 52 1.13 -10.18 -8.63
N ILE A 53 2.33 -10.61 -8.26
CA ILE A 53 2.60 -11.90 -7.60
C ILE A 53 3.25 -11.59 -6.27
N SER A 54 2.77 -12.25 -5.22
CA SER A 54 3.16 -11.90 -3.87
C SER A 54 3.69 -13.07 -3.07
N SER A 55 4.72 -12.80 -2.27
CA SER A 55 4.98 -13.48 -1.02
C SER A 55 3.73 -13.43 -0.14
N ASP A 56 3.47 -14.50 0.59
CA ASP A 56 2.35 -14.58 1.51
C ASP A 56 2.59 -13.87 2.86
N LEU A 57 3.82 -13.42 3.09
CA LEU A 57 4.18 -12.54 4.21
C LEU A 57 3.99 -11.05 3.89
N ALA A 58 3.68 -10.71 2.63
CA ALA A 58 3.43 -9.33 2.25
C ALA A 58 2.16 -8.79 2.91
N ILE A 59 2.21 -7.50 3.24
CA ILE A 59 1.08 -6.73 3.75
C ILE A 59 0.83 -5.55 2.82
N PHE A 60 -0.43 -5.17 2.71
CA PHE A 60 -0.91 -4.19 1.75
C PHE A 60 -1.84 -3.20 2.42
N GLY A 61 -1.83 -1.95 1.98
CA GLY A 61 -2.78 -0.96 2.48
C GLY A 61 -2.38 0.46 2.14
N GLN A 62 -3.20 1.40 2.61
CA GLN A 62 -2.90 2.82 2.56
C GLN A 62 -2.44 3.32 3.92
N ALA A 63 -1.72 4.44 3.91
CA ALA A 63 -1.29 5.11 5.14
C ALA A 63 -1.52 6.62 5.12
N GLY A 64 -1.93 7.17 3.97
CA GLY A 64 -2.04 8.61 3.72
C GLY A 64 -2.89 9.31 4.77
N PRO A 65 -4.20 9.00 4.88
CA PRO A 65 -5.10 9.71 5.80
C PRO A 65 -4.64 9.67 7.27
N LYS A 66 -3.98 8.59 7.69
CA LYS A 66 -3.41 8.46 9.04
C LYS A 66 -2.20 9.37 9.28
N HIS A 67 -1.45 9.71 8.23
CA HIS A 67 -0.18 10.44 8.35
C HIS A 67 -0.19 11.79 7.61
N GLY A 68 -1.37 12.37 7.40
CA GLY A 68 -1.51 13.72 6.84
C GLY A 68 -1.33 13.80 5.32
N SER A 69 -1.59 12.71 4.61
CA SER A 69 -1.57 12.66 3.14
C SER A 69 -2.86 12.01 2.62
N ALA A 70 -2.95 11.80 1.31
CA ALA A 70 -4.04 11.06 0.67
C ALA A 70 -3.48 10.07 -0.37
N PRO A 71 -4.23 9.03 -0.76
CA PRO A 71 -3.81 8.07 -1.79
C PRO A 71 -3.83 8.68 -3.20
N ALA A 72 -2.92 9.63 -3.43
CA ALA A 72 -2.92 10.59 -4.53
C ALA A 72 -1.82 10.35 -5.58
N GLY A 73 -0.94 9.36 -5.40
CA GLY A 73 -0.05 8.86 -6.46
C GLY A 73 -0.71 7.75 -7.30
N GLY A 74 -2.04 7.74 -7.35
CA GLY A 74 -2.85 6.91 -8.25
C GLY A 74 -3.71 5.86 -7.55
N SER A 75 -3.56 5.62 -6.24
CA SER A 75 -4.37 4.59 -5.57
C SER A 75 -5.87 4.87 -5.64
N SER A 76 -6.29 6.11 -5.41
CA SER A 76 -7.70 6.53 -5.53
C SER A 76 -8.25 6.34 -6.95
N ASP A 77 -7.40 6.49 -7.97
CA ASP A 77 -7.75 6.25 -9.38
C ASP A 77 -7.80 4.76 -9.73
N PHE A 78 -6.96 3.95 -9.08
CA PHE A 78 -6.73 2.56 -9.47
C PHE A 78 -7.54 1.55 -8.67
N LEU A 79 -7.75 1.74 -7.37
CA LEU A 79 -8.43 0.78 -6.50
C LEU A 79 -9.80 0.30 -7.03
N PRO A 80 -10.67 1.16 -7.60
CA PRO A 80 -11.96 0.72 -8.16
C PRO A 80 -11.85 -0.25 -9.34
N TRP A 81 -10.67 -0.38 -9.95
CA TRP A 81 -10.41 -1.34 -11.02
C TRP A 81 -9.96 -2.72 -10.53
N PHE A 82 -9.61 -2.84 -9.26
CA PHE A 82 -9.17 -4.10 -8.64
C PHE A 82 -10.18 -4.64 -7.63
N LEU A 83 -10.97 -3.77 -7.03
CA LEU A 83 -11.87 -4.07 -5.93
C LEU A 83 -13.30 -3.66 -6.26
N THR A 84 -14.26 -4.16 -5.47
CA THR A 84 -15.60 -3.55 -5.44
C THR A 84 -15.50 -2.10 -4.98
N ALA A 85 -16.48 -1.26 -5.32
CA ALA A 85 -16.47 0.15 -4.89
C ALA A 85 -16.41 0.28 -3.36
N GLU A 86 -17.08 -0.60 -2.63
CA GLU A 86 -17.07 -0.64 -1.16
C GLU A 86 -15.69 -1.02 -0.61
N ASP A 87 -15.10 -2.10 -1.11
CA ASP A 87 -13.76 -2.52 -0.69
C ASP A 87 -12.69 -1.49 -1.07
N ALA A 88 -12.83 -0.86 -2.24
CA ALA A 88 -11.95 0.21 -2.69
C ALA A 88 -12.01 1.39 -1.73
N MET A 89 -13.22 1.84 -1.36
CA MET A 89 -13.42 2.94 -0.41
C MET A 89 -12.78 2.60 0.94
N TYR A 90 -13.14 1.44 1.50
CA TYR A 90 -12.64 1.03 2.81
C TYR A 90 -11.11 0.87 2.82
N ASN A 91 -10.53 0.20 1.81
CA ASN A 91 -9.08 0.04 1.70
C ASN A 91 -8.35 1.38 1.54
N CYS A 92 -8.96 2.34 0.84
CA CYS A 92 -8.41 3.67 0.59
C CYS A 92 -8.31 4.50 1.88
N VAL A 93 -9.35 4.48 2.72
CA VAL A 93 -9.48 5.43 3.85
C VAL A 93 -9.19 4.86 5.24
N SER A 94 -9.44 3.57 5.46
CA SER A 94 -9.29 2.93 6.79
C SER A 94 -7.85 2.90 7.30
N CYS A 95 -6.88 2.97 6.40
CA CYS A 95 -5.45 2.76 6.67
C CYS A 95 -5.15 1.41 7.34
N GLU A 96 -6.04 0.43 7.18
CA GLU A 96 -5.82 -0.94 7.64
C GLU A 96 -4.87 -1.70 6.73
N MET A 97 -4.08 -2.60 7.35
CA MET A 97 -3.20 -3.49 6.63
C MET A 97 -3.91 -4.81 6.35
N TRP A 98 -3.97 -5.18 5.08
CA TRP A 98 -4.54 -6.44 4.63
C TRP A 98 -3.43 -7.42 4.26
N SER A 99 -3.67 -8.71 4.52
CA SER A 99 -2.74 -9.76 4.14
C SER A 99 -2.74 -9.98 2.63
N ALA A 100 -1.68 -10.62 2.12
CA ALA A 100 -1.64 -11.11 0.74
C ALA A 100 -2.84 -12.02 0.40
N TYR A 101 -3.27 -12.86 1.35
CA TYR A 101 -4.40 -13.77 1.15
C TYR A 101 -5.73 -13.04 1.01
N LYS A 102 -5.98 -12.03 1.86
CA LYS A 102 -7.16 -11.17 1.75
C LYS A 102 -7.17 -10.43 0.43
N MET A 103 -6.03 -9.83 0.05
CA MET A 103 -5.88 -9.16 -1.25
C MET A 103 -6.11 -10.10 -2.44
N LYS A 104 -5.67 -11.37 -2.33
CA LYS A 104 -5.93 -12.39 -3.36
C LYS A 104 -7.41 -12.78 -3.44
N ALA A 105 -8.06 -12.99 -2.29
CA ALA A 105 -9.48 -13.33 -2.22
C ALA A 105 -10.37 -12.20 -2.77
N LYS A 106 -9.93 -10.94 -2.59
CA LYS A 106 -10.59 -9.74 -3.12
C LYS A 106 -10.25 -9.43 -4.58
N GLY A 107 -9.43 -10.26 -5.25
CA GLY A 107 -9.14 -10.15 -6.69
C GLY A 107 -7.96 -9.26 -7.08
N MET A 108 -7.25 -8.64 -6.13
CA MET A 108 -6.17 -7.68 -6.44
C MET A 108 -4.83 -8.35 -6.83
N LEU A 109 -4.63 -9.62 -6.47
CA LEU A 109 -3.38 -10.36 -6.74
C LEU A 109 -3.62 -11.53 -7.69
N SER A 110 -2.66 -11.79 -8.58
CA SER A 110 -2.72 -12.94 -9.49
C SER A 110 -2.37 -14.24 -8.76
N LYS A 111 -1.39 -14.22 -7.85
CA LYS A 111 -0.96 -15.39 -7.09
C LYS A 111 -0.28 -14.99 -5.77
N VAL A 112 -0.44 -15.82 -4.75
CA VAL A 112 0.21 -15.71 -3.44
C VAL A 112 0.91 -17.02 -3.11
N VAL A 113 2.21 -16.95 -2.82
CA VAL A 113 3.07 -18.11 -2.57
C VAL A 113 3.77 -18.03 -1.21
N PRO A 114 3.99 -19.16 -0.53
CA PRO A 114 4.73 -19.18 0.72
C PRO A 114 6.21 -18.89 0.46
N VAL A 115 6.84 -18.21 1.40
CA VAL A 115 8.30 -17.94 1.36
C VAL A 115 9.04 -18.46 2.60
N LEU A 116 8.33 -19.06 3.55
CA LEU A 116 8.94 -19.73 4.69
C LEU A 116 9.23 -21.19 4.33
N LYS A 117 10.39 -21.69 4.74
CA LYS A 117 10.83 -23.07 4.53
C LYS A 117 11.28 -23.66 5.86
N VAL A 118 10.67 -24.77 6.27
CA VAL A 118 11.03 -25.54 7.47
C VAL A 118 11.21 -26.99 7.08
N ASP A 119 12.39 -27.55 7.37
CA ASP A 119 12.77 -28.91 7.01
C ASP A 119 12.53 -29.23 5.52
N GLY A 120 12.85 -28.26 4.66
CA GLY A 120 12.67 -28.36 3.20
C GLY A 120 11.23 -28.20 2.71
N LYS A 121 10.24 -28.01 3.60
CA LYS A 121 8.83 -27.84 3.26
C LYS A 121 8.42 -26.37 3.34
N TRP A 122 7.62 -25.96 2.38
CA TRP A 122 7.05 -24.61 2.36
C TRP A 122 5.94 -24.47 3.39
N VAL A 123 6.02 -23.42 4.20
CA VAL A 123 5.07 -23.11 5.26
C VAL A 123 4.32 -21.82 4.91
N ARG A 124 2.98 -21.89 4.98
CA ARG A 124 2.10 -20.74 4.76
C ARG A 124 2.20 -19.79 5.95
N ASN A 125 1.96 -18.50 5.72
CA ASN A 125 2.01 -17.47 6.75
C ASN A 125 1.20 -17.89 8.00
N PRO A 126 1.87 -18.18 9.13
CA PRO A 126 1.20 -18.76 10.30
C PRO A 126 0.35 -17.74 11.07
N THR A 127 0.46 -16.45 10.73
CA THR A 127 -0.32 -15.37 11.36
C THR A 127 -1.68 -15.14 10.71
N ILE A 128 -1.96 -15.81 9.59
CA ILE A 128 -3.16 -15.59 8.77
C ILE A 128 -3.99 -16.88 8.70
N ILE A 129 -5.32 -16.73 8.67
CA ILE A 129 -6.25 -17.84 8.47
C ILE A 129 -6.22 -18.23 7.00
N THR A 130 -5.83 -19.47 6.69
CA THR A 130 -5.68 -19.96 5.29
C THR A 130 -6.37 -21.28 5.02
N ASP A 131 -6.89 -21.92 6.05
CA ASP A 131 -7.53 -23.24 6.06
C ASP A 131 -9.06 -23.17 6.19
N THR A 132 -9.59 -22.04 6.65
CA THR A 132 -11.03 -21.80 6.79
C THR A 132 -11.47 -20.61 5.94
N TYR A 133 -12.56 -20.76 5.18
CA TYR A 133 -13.10 -19.68 4.33
C TYR A 133 -14.20 -18.88 5.02
N VAL A 134 -15.17 -19.55 5.62
CA VAL A 134 -16.28 -18.93 6.35
C VAL A 134 -16.31 -19.46 7.77
N GLN A 135 -16.51 -18.56 8.73
CA GLN A 135 -16.74 -18.88 10.14
C GLN A 135 -17.78 -17.92 10.70
N ASP A 136 -18.81 -18.45 11.34
CA ASP A 136 -19.93 -17.68 11.91
C ASP A 136 -20.61 -16.73 10.91
N GLY A 137 -20.78 -17.19 9.66
CA GLY A 137 -21.37 -16.38 8.58
C GLY A 137 -20.43 -15.36 7.94
N GLU A 138 -19.26 -15.12 8.52
CA GLU A 138 -18.27 -14.16 8.02
C GLU A 138 -17.16 -14.82 7.20
N ILE A 139 -16.65 -14.12 6.19
CA ILE A 139 -15.47 -14.56 5.43
C ILE A 139 -14.22 -14.27 6.26
N VAL A 140 -13.52 -15.32 6.69
CA VAL A 140 -12.32 -15.23 7.55
C VAL A 140 -11.02 -15.56 6.82
N TYR A 141 -11.08 -16.10 5.60
CA TYR A 141 -9.87 -16.39 4.82
C TYR A 141 -9.06 -15.13 4.54
N GLY A 142 -7.79 -15.15 4.94
CA GLY A 142 -6.89 -14.03 4.78
C GLY A 142 -6.96 -13.00 5.90
N GLU A 143 -7.86 -13.15 6.87
CA GLU A 143 -7.81 -12.36 8.10
C GLU A 143 -6.69 -12.83 9.02
N SER A 144 -6.22 -11.92 9.86
CA SER A 144 -5.23 -12.26 10.88
C SER A 144 -5.86 -13.18 11.92
N LYS A 145 -5.11 -14.20 12.33
CA LYS A 145 -5.44 -14.95 13.55
C LYS A 145 -5.46 -14.01 14.74
N THR A 146 -6.07 -14.43 15.84
CA THR A 146 -6.20 -13.65 17.08
C THR A 146 -5.61 -14.38 18.28
N GLY A 147 -5.39 -13.67 19.39
CA GLY A 147 -4.99 -14.26 20.66
C GLY A 147 -3.66 -15.04 20.60
N ASP A 148 -3.64 -16.23 21.20
CA ASP A 148 -2.44 -17.06 21.34
C ASP A 148 -1.94 -17.60 19.99
N GLU A 149 -2.84 -17.87 19.04
CA GLU A 149 -2.43 -18.34 17.71
C GLU A 149 -1.64 -17.27 16.95
N LEU A 150 -2.07 -16.01 17.03
CA LEU A 150 -1.35 -14.89 16.43
C LEU A 150 0.03 -14.72 17.08
N LYS A 151 0.10 -14.86 18.41
CA LYS A 151 1.36 -14.76 19.14
C LYS A 151 2.33 -15.88 18.72
N ALA A 152 1.86 -17.13 18.68
CA ALA A 152 2.64 -18.27 18.22
C ALA A 152 3.11 -18.08 16.77
N GLY A 153 2.23 -17.61 15.87
CA GLY A 153 2.59 -17.30 14.49
C GLY A 153 3.66 -16.21 14.38
N ARG A 154 3.58 -15.14 15.18
CA ARG A 154 4.59 -14.07 15.22
C ARG A 154 5.93 -14.58 15.74
N ASP A 155 5.93 -15.42 16.77
CA ASP A 155 7.15 -16.01 17.32
C ASP A 155 7.80 -16.97 16.32
N PHE A 156 7.00 -17.73 15.58
CA PHE A 156 7.46 -18.52 14.44
C PHE A 156 8.09 -17.65 13.35
N LEU A 157 7.45 -16.54 12.96
CA LEU A 157 7.99 -15.61 11.97
C LEU A 157 9.35 -15.03 12.40
N LYS A 158 9.51 -14.61 13.66
CA LYS A 158 10.79 -14.08 14.17
C LYS A 158 11.94 -15.07 14.00
N GLN A 159 11.67 -16.37 14.13
CA GLN A 159 12.68 -17.42 14.01
C GLN A 159 13.03 -17.76 12.56
N HIS A 160 12.05 -17.69 11.64
CA HIS A 160 12.20 -18.25 10.29
C HIS A 160 12.27 -17.20 9.17
N GLN A 161 11.73 -15.99 9.38
CA GLN A 161 11.62 -14.97 8.32
C GLN A 161 12.98 -14.49 7.81
N ALA A 162 14.02 -14.47 8.66
CA ALA A 162 15.37 -14.11 8.24
C ALA A 162 15.93 -15.05 7.15
N ASN A 163 15.42 -16.28 7.09
CA ASN A 163 15.79 -17.31 6.12
C ASN A 163 14.71 -17.49 5.04
N ALA A 164 13.87 -16.47 4.79
CA ALA A 164 12.84 -16.55 3.77
C ALA A 164 13.44 -16.86 2.38
N ASP A 165 12.85 -17.82 1.70
CA ASP A 165 13.26 -18.30 0.39
C ASP A 165 12.21 -17.84 -0.64
N PHE A 166 12.65 -17.04 -1.60
CA PHE A 166 11.78 -16.45 -2.62
C PHE A 166 11.77 -17.24 -3.93
N GLU A 167 12.35 -18.46 -3.96
CA GLU A 167 12.39 -19.31 -5.16
C GLU A 167 10.99 -19.50 -5.78
N LEU A 168 9.96 -19.78 -4.98
CA LEU A 168 8.60 -19.93 -5.50
C LEU A 168 8.04 -18.63 -6.08
N LEU A 169 8.37 -17.49 -5.48
CA LEU A 169 7.93 -16.19 -5.98
C LEU A 169 8.55 -15.88 -7.34
N ASP A 170 9.86 -16.13 -7.46
CA ASP A 170 10.59 -15.94 -8.72
C ASP A 170 10.13 -16.91 -9.80
N LYS A 171 9.87 -18.17 -9.42
CA LYS A 171 9.28 -19.17 -10.31
C LYS A 171 7.94 -18.72 -10.88
N GLU A 172 7.05 -18.17 -10.06
CA GLU A 172 5.75 -17.69 -10.56
C GLU A 172 5.86 -16.45 -11.46
N VAL A 173 6.79 -15.54 -11.17
CA VAL A 173 7.10 -14.43 -12.10
C VAL A 173 7.62 -14.98 -13.43
N ASN A 174 8.56 -15.93 -13.40
CA ASN A 174 9.10 -16.57 -14.59
C ASN A 174 8.03 -17.33 -15.38
N ASN A 175 7.08 -17.99 -14.72
CA ASN A 175 5.95 -18.65 -15.38
C ASN A 175 5.11 -17.66 -16.20
N ILE A 176 4.86 -16.45 -15.68
CA ILE A 176 4.13 -15.41 -16.41
C ILE A 176 4.95 -14.88 -17.57
N ILE A 177 6.24 -14.60 -17.35
CA ILE A 177 7.15 -14.15 -18.41
C ILE A 177 7.18 -15.17 -19.54
N TRP A 178 7.36 -16.46 -19.21
CA TRP A 178 7.38 -17.55 -20.19
C TRP A 178 6.06 -17.63 -20.95
N LYS A 179 4.93 -17.54 -20.25
CA LYS A 179 3.61 -17.53 -20.89
C LYS A 179 3.48 -16.39 -21.90
N PHE A 180 3.91 -15.17 -21.53
CA PHE A 180 3.83 -14.01 -22.40
C PHE A 180 4.83 -14.03 -23.56
N ALA A 181 6.01 -14.60 -23.36
CA ALA A 181 7.01 -14.78 -24.42
C ALA A 181 6.51 -15.70 -25.55
N ASN A 182 5.53 -16.57 -25.27
CA ASN A 182 4.92 -17.50 -26.23
C ASN A 182 3.60 -16.98 -26.84
N LEU A 183 3.35 -15.66 -26.78
CA LEU A 183 2.19 -15.01 -27.40
C LEU A 183 2.63 -14.07 -28.53
N PHE A 184 1.74 -13.82 -29.49
CA PHE A 184 2.01 -12.82 -30.53
C PHE A 184 2.23 -11.44 -29.89
N PRO A 185 3.42 -10.82 -30.06
CA PRO A 185 3.80 -9.65 -29.27
C PRO A 185 2.90 -8.44 -29.53
N GLY A 186 2.48 -8.21 -30.77
CA GLY A 186 1.55 -7.14 -31.14
C GLY A 186 0.16 -7.31 -30.52
N CYS A 187 -0.38 -8.52 -30.53
CA CYS A 187 -1.68 -8.83 -29.92
C CYS A 187 -1.61 -8.73 -28.39
N LEU A 188 -0.51 -9.20 -27.80
CA LEU A 188 -0.27 -9.11 -26.36
C LEU A 188 -0.24 -7.66 -25.89
N ILE A 189 0.58 -6.80 -26.52
CA ILE A 189 0.68 -5.40 -26.08
C ILE A 189 -0.63 -4.65 -26.33
N LYS A 190 -1.31 -4.88 -27.46
CA LYS A 190 -2.62 -4.26 -27.74
C LYS A 190 -3.68 -4.65 -26.70
N SER A 191 -3.63 -5.89 -26.22
CA SER A 191 -4.56 -6.41 -25.22
C SER A 191 -4.28 -5.77 -23.85
N ILE A 192 -3.01 -5.72 -23.45
CA ILE A 192 -2.58 -5.07 -22.21
C ILE A 192 -2.92 -3.59 -22.21
N ASP A 193 -2.57 -2.86 -23.28
CA ASP A 193 -2.89 -1.43 -23.39
C ASP A 193 -4.40 -1.21 -23.34
N GLY A 194 -5.19 -2.10 -23.95
CA GLY A 194 -6.65 -2.06 -23.88
C GLY A 194 -7.18 -2.08 -22.44
N ILE A 195 -6.55 -2.82 -21.53
CA ILE A 195 -6.91 -2.86 -20.10
C ILE A 195 -6.34 -1.64 -19.38
N ARG A 196 -5.06 -1.28 -19.61
CA ARG A 196 -4.41 -0.12 -18.98
C ARG A 196 -5.13 1.20 -19.21
N GLN A 197 -5.74 1.40 -20.38
CA GLN A 197 -6.41 2.65 -20.72
C GLN A 197 -7.41 3.10 -19.65
N LYS A 198 -8.04 2.15 -18.94
CA LYS A 198 -9.02 2.43 -17.88
C LYS A 198 -8.37 3.17 -16.71
N LYS A 199 -7.26 2.62 -16.19
CA LYS A 199 -6.45 3.27 -15.16
C LYS A 199 -5.82 4.57 -15.66
N LYS A 200 -5.26 4.55 -16.88
CA LYS A 200 -4.56 5.68 -17.49
C LYS A 200 -5.46 6.90 -17.66
N PHE A 201 -6.71 6.71 -18.08
CA PHE A 201 -7.68 7.78 -18.27
C PHE A 201 -7.90 8.59 -16.99
N PHE A 202 -8.16 7.90 -15.86
CA PHE A 202 -8.34 8.56 -14.57
C PHE A 202 -7.05 9.20 -14.07
N TRP A 203 -5.93 8.46 -14.15
CA TRP A 203 -4.62 8.97 -13.77
C TRP A 203 -4.24 10.26 -14.50
N ASP A 204 -4.36 10.32 -15.83
CA ASP A 204 -3.98 11.51 -16.59
C ASP A 204 -4.84 12.73 -16.24
N THR A 205 -6.10 12.50 -15.88
CA THR A 205 -7.03 13.56 -15.48
C THR A 205 -6.67 14.09 -14.09
N MET A 206 -6.24 13.23 -13.17
CA MET A 206 -6.10 13.55 -11.75
C MET A 206 -4.67 13.87 -11.30
N LYS A 207 -3.62 13.32 -11.93
CA LYS A 207 -2.24 13.38 -11.42
C LYS A 207 -1.71 14.78 -11.15
N ASN A 208 -2.12 15.76 -11.96
CA ASN A 208 -1.70 17.15 -11.79
C ASN A 208 -2.42 17.79 -10.60
N ASP A 209 -3.74 17.63 -10.49
CA ASP A 209 -4.53 18.09 -9.35
C ASP A 209 -3.98 17.50 -8.04
N HIS A 210 -3.79 16.18 -8.01
CA HIS A 210 -3.18 15.46 -6.89
C HIS A 210 -1.82 16.03 -6.51
N ARG A 211 -0.92 16.30 -7.47
CA ARG A 211 0.39 16.93 -7.21
C ARG A 211 0.23 18.31 -6.57
N HIS A 212 -0.68 19.14 -7.09
CA HIS A 212 -0.89 20.49 -6.58
C HIS A 212 -1.47 20.49 -5.17
N TRP A 213 -2.45 19.62 -4.90
CA TRP A 213 -2.99 19.44 -3.56
C TRP A 213 -1.93 18.94 -2.58
N LEU A 214 -1.17 17.91 -2.95
CA LEU A 214 -0.09 17.37 -2.11
C LEU A 214 0.96 18.43 -1.80
N ALA A 215 1.38 19.20 -2.80
CA ALA A 215 2.30 20.32 -2.63
C ALA A 215 1.76 21.32 -1.59
N ALA A 216 0.54 21.82 -1.77
CA ALA A 216 -0.07 22.78 -0.85
C ALA A 216 -0.20 22.21 0.58
N ASN A 217 -0.63 20.95 0.70
CA ASN A 217 -0.82 20.26 1.98
C ASN A 217 0.50 20.03 2.76
N MET A 218 1.67 20.17 2.12
CA MET A 218 2.97 20.09 2.81
C MET A 218 3.14 21.15 3.90
N SER A 219 2.48 22.29 3.80
CA SER A 219 2.48 23.31 4.86
C SER A 219 1.51 22.99 6.01
N GLY A 220 0.72 21.92 5.84
CA GLY A 220 -0.43 21.59 6.67
C GLY A 220 -0.38 20.18 7.26
N GLU A 221 -1.34 19.32 6.89
CA GLU A 221 -1.56 18.04 7.57
C GLU A 221 -0.37 17.13 7.32
N ALA A 222 0.26 17.24 6.15
CA ALA A 222 1.45 16.46 5.83
C ALA A 222 2.63 16.85 6.72
N PHE A 223 2.86 18.14 6.99
CA PHE A 223 3.91 18.54 7.93
C PHE A 223 3.69 17.93 9.31
N LEU A 224 2.45 18.01 9.77
CA LEU A 224 2.04 17.55 11.09
C LEU A 224 2.13 16.02 11.23
N GLY A 225 1.51 15.30 10.29
CA GLY A 225 1.44 13.84 10.29
C GLY A 225 2.80 13.18 10.01
N PHE A 226 3.57 13.69 9.04
CA PHE A 226 4.92 13.19 8.78
C PHE A 226 5.86 13.51 9.95
N GLY A 227 5.68 14.68 10.58
CA GLY A 227 6.39 15.06 11.80
C GLY A 227 6.14 14.08 12.95
N ALA A 228 4.88 13.76 13.23
CA ALA A 228 4.50 12.78 14.26
C ALA A 228 5.10 11.40 13.95
N PHE A 229 4.96 10.92 12.72
CA PHE A 229 5.51 9.63 12.31
C PHE A 229 7.04 9.56 12.49
N ASN A 230 7.76 10.59 12.03
CA ASN A 230 9.22 10.63 12.10
C ASN A 230 9.74 10.77 13.54
N THR A 231 8.97 11.39 14.43
CA THR A 231 9.35 11.61 15.83
C THR A 231 8.89 10.50 16.79
N LYS A 232 8.28 9.42 16.28
CA LYS A 232 7.81 8.27 17.08
C LYS A 232 8.81 7.77 18.12
N LYS A 233 10.09 7.67 17.79
CA LYS A 233 11.13 7.18 18.72
C LYS A 233 11.35 8.10 19.92
N ILE A 234 11.03 9.38 19.77
CA ILE A 234 11.19 10.43 20.78
C ILE A 234 9.91 10.56 21.61
N THR A 235 8.74 10.52 20.95
CA THR A 235 7.44 10.80 21.58
C THR A 235 6.69 9.55 22.05
N GLY A 236 7.10 8.38 21.55
CA GLY A 236 6.37 7.12 21.69
C GLY A 236 5.09 7.01 20.87
N GLN A 237 4.75 8.05 20.07
CA GLN A 237 3.52 8.12 19.28
C GLN A 237 3.85 8.41 17.81
N ASP A 238 3.24 7.69 16.87
CA ASP A 238 3.46 7.88 15.43
C ASP A 238 2.34 8.65 14.72
N THR A 239 1.36 9.13 15.47
CA THR A 239 0.24 9.95 15.01
C THR A 239 0.03 11.12 15.95
N ILE A 240 -0.75 12.10 15.49
CA ILE A 240 -1.26 13.19 16.31
C ILE A 240 -2.47 12.77 17.13
N ASP A 241 -2.88 13.63 18.06
CA ASP A 241 -4.22 13.60 18.63
C ASP A 241 -5.24 14.12 17.61
N PHE A 242 -5.85 13.17 16.89
CA PHE A 242 -6.83 13.47 15.85
C PHE A 242 -8.14 14.08 16.37
N ILE A 243 -8.50 13.84 17.63
CA ILE A 243 -9.73 14.41 18.21
C ILE A 243 -9.46 15.86 18.57
N LYS A 244 -8.33 16.15 19.22
CA LYS A 244 -7.94 17.52 19.52
C LYS A 244 -7.71 18.33 18.24
N PHE A 245 -7.12 17.74 17.20
CA PHE A 245 -6.99 18.39 15.89
C PHE A 245 -8.35 18.82 15.31
N ARG A 246 -9.35 17.92 15.34
CA ARG A 246 -10.71 18.26 14.87
C ARG A 246 -11.38 19.34 15.71
N GLN A 247 -11.19 19.32 17.03
CA GLN A 247 -11.70 20.37 17.92
C GLN A 247 -11.06 21.72 17.56
N ASN A 248 -9.74 21.78 17.40
CA ASN A 248 -9.05 23.00 16.99
C ASN A 248 -9.55 23.53 15.62
N VAL A 249 -9.81 22.65 14.66
CA VAL A 249 -10.41 23.02 13.36
C VAL A 249 -11.83 23.56 13.53
N ALA A 250 -12.66 22.91 14.35
CA ALA A 250 -14.02 23.37 14.65
C ALA A 250 -14.03 24.75 15.35
N ASP A 251 -13.06 24.99 16.22
CA ASP A 251 -12.82 26.28 16.89
C ASP A 251 -12.18 27.32 15.95
N SER A 252 -11.99 27.00 14.66
CA SER A 252 -11.39 27.87 13.65
C SER A 252 -9.98 28.35 14.02
N MET A 253 -9.21 27.54 14.76
CA MET A 253 -7.82 27.85 15.04
C MET A 253 -7.03 27.92 13.74
N LEU A 254 -6.17 28.94 13.63
CA LEU A 254 -5.24 29.08 12.52
C LEU A 254 -4.22 27.94 12.54
N TRP A 255 -3.71 27.59 11.36
CA TRP A 255 -2.66 26.60 11.18
C TRP A 255 -1.32 27.21 11.61
N SER A 256 -1.09 27.22 12.91
CA SER A 256 0.07 27.82 13.57
C SER A 256 0.92 26.74 14.27
N ASP A 257 2.14 27.12 14.65
CA ASP A 257 2.99 26.23 15.44
C ASP A 257 2.37 25.90 16.81
N GLU A 258 1.57 26.80 17.37
CA GLU A 258 0.82 26.55 18.61
C GLU A 258 -0.25 25.47 18.41
N MET A 259 -1.05 25.57 17.34
CA MET A 259 -2.05 24.56 16.99
C MET A 259 -1.38 23.19 16.77
N PHE A 260 -0.29 23.15 16.01
CA PHE A 260 0.47 21.93 15.74
C PHE A 260 1.07 21.33 17.01
N ALA A 261 1.67 22.15 17.88
CA ALA A 261 2.23 21.69 19.16
C ALA A 261 1.16 21.10 20.08
N SER A 262 -0.09 21.60 20.02
CA SER A 262 -1.18 21.13 20.88
C SER A 262 -1.65 19.70 20.58
N VAL A 263 -1.33 19.16 19.39
CA VAL A 263 -1.77 17.83 18.93
C VAL A 263 -0.63 16.84 18.73
N LEU A 264 0.63 17.30 18.83
CA LEU A 264 1.81 16.45 18.69
C LEU A 264 2.13 15.72 20.00
N GLY A 265 2.64 14.50 19.86
CA GLY A 265 3.20 13.75 20.99
C GLY A 265 4.34 14.51 21.66
N LYS A 266 4.40 14.44 22.99
CA LYS A 266 5.47 15.08 23.77
C LYS A 266 6.69 14.16 23.88
N PRO A 267 7.92 14.69 23.85
CA PRO A 267 9.11 13.89 24.09
C PRO A 267 9.02 13.11 25.40
N GLN A 268 9.28 11.81 25.33
CA GLN A 268 9.51 10.97 26.50
C GLN A 268 10.97 11.17 26.92
N LYS A 269 11.19 11.42 28.21
CA LYS A 269 12.51 11.72 28.79
C LYS A 269 13.55 10.67 28.43
#